data_AF-A0A497GJZ5-F1
#
_entry.id   AF-A0A497GJZ5-F1
#
_cell.length_a   1.000
_cell.length_b   1.000
_cell.length_c   1.000
_cell.angle_alpha   90.00
_cell.angle_beta   90.00
_cell.angle_gamma   90.00
#
_symmetry.space_group_name_H-M   'P 1'
#
loop_
_entity.id
_entity.type
_entity.pdbx_description
1 polymer ?
#
loop_
_entity_poly.entity_id
_entity_poly.type
_entity_poly.pdbx_seq_one_letter_code
_entity_poly.pdbx_strand_id
1 'polypeptide(L)'
;MRLTWFLEGNLSEEFIPRRMLIVYESSSPLDVIVSFKAPEDLIIKSTKPGPLIKKEDLYFWRPLRDIRNVNGKLIYLYSVHLNVGGTFLSECLRCKVEDKIYGEETYFRNLKIRYSFSYKDLEKVRLVIGPLKPIIMVSENPRGSLRKWNIRGIGDVYFLTFDNLPSSLNIEYRIPKHTHSVIAARIEGESFDKDRVMIRVLNANTLAEIESLESKGRIIAYLEDLFL
;
A
#
# COMPACT_ATOMS: atom_id res chain seq x y z
N MET A 1 9.38 17.47 9.41
CA MET A 1 9.30 17.19 7.96
C MET A 1 9.30 15.68 7.82
N ARG A 2 8.64 15.14 6.79
CA ARG A 2 8.56 13.69 6.60
C ARG A 2 8.61 13.36 5.12
N LEU A 3 9.73 12.84 4.66
CA LEU A 3 9.87 12.19 3.37
C LEU A 3 9.47 10.71 3.49
N THR A 4 8.66 10.22 2.57
CA THR A 4 8.25 8.82 2.51
C THR A 4 7.95 8.39 1.07
N TRP A 5 8.05 7.10 0.79
CA TRP A 5 7.56 6.54 -0.46
C TRP A 5 6.72 5.29 -0.24
N PHE A 6 5.79 5.07 -1.16
CA PHE A 6 4.90 3.92 -1.22
C PHE A 6 5.08 3.22 -2.56
N LEU A 7 5.16 1.89 -2.56
CA LEU A 7 5.12 1.06 -3.75
C LEU A 7 3.87 0.19 -3.68
N GLU A 8 2.97 0.42 -4.62
CA GLU A 8 1.70 -0.27 -4.71
C GLU A 8 1.72 -1.24 -5.88
N GLY A 9 1.16 -2.41 -5.68
CA GLY A 9 1.16 -3.48 -6.67
C GLY A 9 0.09 -4.53 -6.43
N ASN A 10 0.00 -5.47 -7.36
CA ASN A 10 -0.87 -6.64 -7.20
C ASN A 10 -0.08 -7.77 -6.54
N LEU A 11 -0.79 -8.68 -5.88
CA LEU A 11 -0.26 -9.91 -5.29
C LEU A 11 -1.17 -11.08 -5.66
N SER A 12 -0.82 -11.78 -6.74
CA SER A 12 -1.48 -13.05 -7.11
C SER A 12 -0.72 -14.23 -6.50
N GLU A 13 0.52 -14.45 -6.93
CA GLU A 13 1.46 -15.40 -6.33
C GLU A 13 2.68 -14.65 -5.77
N GLU A 14 3.19 -13.70 -6.54
CA GLU A 14 4.27 -12.78 -6.20
C GLU A 14 3.84 -11.32 -6.37
N PHE A 15 4.55 -10.42 -5.71
CA PHE A 15 4.26 -9.00 -5.77
C PHE A 15 4.65 -8.41 -7.13
N ILE A 16 3.74 -7.70 -7.78
CA ILE A 16 3.98 -7.04 -9.06
C ILE A 16 3.76 -5.53 -8.91
N PRO A 17 4.83 -4.71 -8.99
CA PRO A 17 4.72 -3.27 -8.80
C PRO A 17 3.92 -2.59 -9.92
N ARG A 18 3.09 -1.62 -9.55
CA ARG A 18 2.23 -0.88 -10.49
C ARG A 18 2.34 0.63 -10.33
N ARG A 19 2.42 1.11 -9.10
CA ARG A 19 2.51 2.54 -8.81
C ARG A 19 3.52 2.79 -7.72
N MET A 20 4.25 3.88 -7.81
CA MET A 20 5.06 4.40 -6.72
C MET A 20 4.65 5.83 -6.44
N LEU A 21 4.55 6.18 -5.17
CA LEU A 21 4.23 7.52 -4.70
C LEU A 21 5.34 8.00 -3.79
N ILE A 22 5.99 9.10 -4.13
CA ILE A 22 6.94 9.79 -3.26
C ILE A 22 6.22 11.01 -2.68
N VAL A 23 6.28 11.18 -1.36
CA VAL A 23 5.62 12.27 -0.64
C VAL A 23 6.61 12.93 0.30
N TYR A 24 6.68 14.25 0.23
CA TYR A 24 7.36 15.10 1.19
C TYR A 24 6.36 16.01 1.90
N GLU A 25 6.37 16.00 3.23
CA GLU A 25 5.52 16.85 4.07
C GLU A 25 6.35 17.92 4.80
N SER A 26 5.92 19.17 4.69
CA SER A 26 6.52 20.31 5.38
C SER A 26 5.49 21.13 6.15
N SER A 27 5.94 21.73 7.26
CA SER A 27 5.17 22.73 8.03
C SER A 27 5.27 24.14 7.44
N SER A 28 6.14 24.35 6.45
CA SER A 28 6.33 25.62 5.76
C SER A 28 6.18 25.48 4.25
N PRO A 29 5.70 26.53 3.55
CA PRO A 29 5.69 26.55 2.11
C PRO A 29 7.13 26.64 1.62
N LEU A 30 7.55 25.67 0.81
CA LEU A 30 8.88 25.55 0.24
C LEU A 30 8.75 25.37 -1.26
N ASP A 31 9.78 25.79 -1.99
CA ASP A 31 9.95 25.45 -3.39
C ASP A 31 11.04 24.40 -3.49
N VAL A 32 10.66 23.20 -3.92
CA VAL A 32 11.48 21.99 -3.75
C VAL A 32 11.67 21.25 -5.06
N ILE A 33 12.82 20.57 -5.16
CA ILE A 33 13.10 19.58 -6.19
C ILE A 33 13.21 18.22 -5.51
N VAL A 34 12.47 17.23 -6.00
CA VAL A 34 12.60 15.83 -5.60
C VAL A 34 13.55 15.15 -6.57
N SER A 35 14.66 14.64 -6.05
CA SER A 35 15.63 13.80 -6.76
C SER A 35 15.38 12.33 -6.39
N PHE A 36 15.34 11.45 -7.38
CA PHE A 36 15.18 10.01 -7.18
C PHE A 36 16.16 9.26 -8.06
N LYS A 37 16.97 8.42 -7.43
CA LYS A 37 17.78 7.42 -8.12
C LYS A 37 16.99 6.11 -8.17
N ALA A 38 16.57 5.71 -9.36
CA ALA A 38 15.74 4.53 -9.54
C ALA A 38 16.58 3.24 -9.46
N PRO A 39 16.10 2.20 -8.74
CA PRO A 39 16.68 0.85 -8.84
C PRO A 39 16.66 0.31 -10.27
N GLU A 40 17.65 -0.51 -10.65
CA GLU A 40 17.74 -1.11 -12.00
C GLU A 40 16.54 -2.00 -12.34
N ASP A 41 15.99 -2.69 -11.35
CA ASP A 41 14.83 -3.58 -11.46
C ASP A 41 13.49 -2.84 -11.39
N LEU A 42 13.49 -1.50 -11.27
CA LEU A 42 12.29 -0.66 -11.28
C LEU A 42 12.14 0.07 -12.62
N ILE A 43 11.10 -0.27 -13.37
CA ILE A 43 10.82 0.36 -14.67
C ILE A 43 9.80 1.49 -14.48
N ILE A 44 10.22 2.74 -14.64
CA ILE A 44 9.31 3.90 -14.65
C ILE A 44 8.65 4.02 -16.03
N LYS A 45 7.32 3.84 -16.08
CA LYS A 45 6.52 3.91 -17.31
C LYS A 45 6.01 5.33 -17.58
N SER A 46 5.56 6.03 -16.55
CA SER A 46 5.10 7.42 -16.66
C SER A 46 5.13 8.10 -15.29
N THR A 47 5.11 9.43 -15.28
CA THR A 47 5.23 10.21 -14.04
C THR A 47 4.29 11.42 -14.05
N LYS A 48 3.85 11.84 -12.87
CA LYS A 48 3.08 13.07 -12.64
C LYS A 48 3.57 13.77 -11.36
N PRO A 49 4.12 14.99 -11.46
CA PRO A 49 4.41 15.74 -12.69
C PRO A 49 5.47 15.02 -13.55
N GLY A 50 5.66 15.47 -14.80
CA GLY A 50 6.79 15.04 -15.62
C GLY A 50 8.13 15.51 -15.02
N PRO A 51 9.25 14.80 -15.25
CA PRO A 51 10.55 15.20 -14.73
C PRO A 51 11.03 16.49 -15.41
N LEU A 52 11.67 17.36 -14.64
CA LEU A 52 12.42 18.50 -15.16
C LEU A 52 13.64 18.02 -15.95
N ILE A 53 14.36 17.07 -15.37
CA ILE A 53 15.60 16.51 -15.91
C ILE A 53 15.61 15.01 -15.64
N LYS A 54 16.06 14.25 -16.64
CA LYS A 54 16.39 12.84 -16.52
C LYS A 54 17.84 12.64 -16.98
N LYS A 55 18.68 12.04 -16.14
CA LYS A 55 20.04 11.64 -16.47
C LYS A 55 20.22 10.20 -16.04
N GLU A 56 20.33 9.27 -16.99
CA GLU A 56 20.44 7.84 -16.71
C GLU A 56 19.24 7.34 -15.85
N ASP A 57 19.52 6.83 -14.66
CA ASP A 57 18.58 6.36 -13.63
C ASP A 57 18.16 7.45 -12.63
N LEU A 58 18.67 8.68 -12.78
CA LEU A 58 18.42 9.81 -11.90
C LEU A 58 17.35 10.75 -12.48
N TYR A 59 16.32 11.01 -11.68
CA TYR A 59 15.16 11.81 -12.04
C TYR A 59 14.99 13.00 -11.10
N PHE A 60 14.64 14.15 -11.66
CA PHE A 60 14.37 15.37 -10.90
C PHE A 60 12.97 15.90 -11.22
N TRP A 61 12.16 16.15 -10.19
CA TRP A 61 10.83 16.76 -10.33
C TRP A 61 10.74 18.01 -9.47
N ARG A 62 9.96 19.00 -9.93
CA ARG A 62 9.50 20.12 -9.10
C ARG A 62 8.00 19.96 -8.88
N PRO A 63 7.59 19.17 -7.86
CA PRO A 63 6.18 18.90 -7.60
C PRO A 63 5.41 20.16 -7.24
N LEU A 64 4.13 20.19 -7.63
CA LEU A 64 3.21 21.22 -7.18
C LEU A 64 2.92 21.03 -5.68
N ARG A 65 2.66 22.16 -5.01
CA ARG A 65 2.37 22.20 -3.59
C ARG A 65 0.87 22.05 -3.33
N ASP A 66 0.50 20.98 -2.65
CA ASP A 66 -0.83 20.80 -2.09
C ASP A 66 -0.87 21.25 -0.62
N ILE A 67 -2.05 21.64 -0.14
CA ILE A 67 -2.26 22.12 1.24
C ILE A 67 -3.32 21.28 1.93
N ARG A 68 -3.03 20.81 3.13
CA ARG A 68 -4.00 20.14 4.00
C ARG A 68 -4.08 20.81 5.37
N ASN A 69 -5.27 20.82 5.94
CA ASN A 69 -5.48 21.20 7.33
C ASN A 69 -5.60 19.93 8.18
N VAL A 70 -4.66 19.73 9.10
CA VAL A 70 -4.63 18.59 10.03
C VAL A 70 -4.65 19.14 11.44
N ASN A 71 -5.74 18.92 12.16
CA ASN A 71 -5.94 19.39 13.55
C ASN A 71 -5.65 20.89 13.73
N GLY A 72 -6.10 21.72 12.78
CA GLY A 72 -5.90 23.17 12.80
C GLY A 72 -4.53 23.64 12.33
N LYS A 73 -3.63 22.73 11.93
CA LYS A 73 -2.30 23.07 11.39
C LYS A 73 -2.29 22.88 9.88
N LEU A 74 -1.75 23.87 9.16
CA LEU A 74 -1.49 23.77 7.73
C LEU A 74 -0.25 22.89 7.48
N ILE A 75 -0.43 21.87 6.65
CA ILE A 75 0.63 20.97 6.19
C ILE A 75 0.73 21.11 4.67
N TYR A 76 1.94 21.32 4.19
CA TYR A 76 2.26 21.42 2.77
C TYR A 76 2.78 20.08 2.27
N LEU A 77 2.19 19.59 1.19
CA LEU A 77 2.49 18.29 0.60
C LEU A 77 3.07 18.49 -0.80
N TYR A 78 4.11 17.72 -1.09
CA TYR A 78 4.77 17.67 -2.39
C TYR A 78 4.82 16.20 -2.80
N SER A 79 4.14 15.86 -3.91
CA SER A 79 4.05 14.46 -4.35
C SER A 79 4.54 14.25 -5.77
N VAL A 80 5.19 13.12 -5.98
CA VAL A 80 5.53 12.58 -7.30
C VAL A 80 4.84 11.23 -7.44
N HIS A 81 3.96 11.13 -8.42
CA HIS A 81 3.27 9.90 -8.77
C HIS A 81 3.97 9.22 -9.93
N LEU A 82 4.29 7.95 -9.79
CA LEU A 82 4.97 7.14 -10.80
C LEU A 82 4.08 5.94 -11.13
N ASN A 83 3.83 5.69 -12.41
CA ASN A 83 3.40 4.37 -12.87
C ASN A 83 4.66 3.56 -13.13
N VAL A 84 4.74 2.37 -12.55
CA VAL A 84 5.94 1.54 -12.56
C VAL A 84 5.66 0.11 -13.03
N GLY A 85 6.73 -0.63 -13.23
CA GLY A 85 6.77 -2.08 -13.46
C GLY A 85 8.16 -2.60 -13.12
N GLY A 86 8.53 -3.74 -13.69
CA GLY A 86 9.76 -4.44 -13.33
C GLY A 86 9.54 -5.40 -12.16
N THR A 87 10.63 -5.79 -11.50
CA THR A 87 10.65 -6.83 -10.46
C THR A 87 11.10 -6.30 -9.09
N PHE A 88 11.24 -4.98 -8.95
CA PHE A 88 11.63 -4.35 -7.70
C PHE A 88 10.72 -4.77 -6.54
N LEU A 89 11.31 -5.42 -5.54
CA LEU A 89 10.67 -5.99 -4.33
C LEU A 89 9.65 -7.12 -4.61
N SER A 90 9.62 -7.68 -5.82
CA SER A 90 8.71 -8.78 -6.16
C SER A 90 8.95 -10.04 -5.35
N GLU A 91 10.21 -10.33 -5.03
CA GLU A 91 10.59 -11.50 -4.21
C GLU A 91 10.28 -11.34 -2.71
N CYS A 92 10.07 -10.11 -2.23
CA CYS A 92 9.89 -9.81 -0.81
C CYS A 92 8.54 -10.25 -0.27
N LEU A 93 7.56 -10.52 -1.14
CA LEU A 93 6.21 -10.86 -0.73
C LEU A 93 5.54 -11.83 -1.71
N ARG A 94 5.09 -12.96 -1.16
CA ARG A 94 4.30 -13.96 -1.84
C ARG A 94 3.06 -14.32 -1.04
N CYS A 95 1.98 -14.61 -1.75
CA CYS A 95 0.76 -15.10 -1.14
C CYS A 95 0.18 -16.23 -2.00
N LYS A 96 -0.39 -17.23 -1.34
CA LYS A 96 -1.22 -18.24 -1.97
C LYS A 96 -2.58 -18.22 -1.28
N VAL A 97 -3.64 -18.11 -2.06
CA VAL A 97 -5.02 -18.19 -1.59
C VAL A 97 -5.58 -19.57 -1.96
N GLU A 98 -6.06 -20.30 -0.98
CA GLU A 98 -6.73 -21.59 -1.16
C GLU A 98 -8.16 -21.49 -0.66
N ASP A 99 -9.12 -21.52 -1.59
CA ASP A 99 -10.54 -21.49 -1.29
C ASP A 99 -11.11 -22.90 -1.18
N LYS A 100 -11.89 -23.13 -0.12
CA LYS A 100 -12.71 -24.34 0.01
C LYS A 100 -14.12 -23.94 0.44
N ILE A 101 -15.08 -24.12 -0.45
CA ILE A 101 -16.50 -23.96 -0.13
C ILE A 101 -16.90 -25.14 0.75
N TYR A 102 -17.38 -24.85 1.95
CA TYR A 102 -17.85 -25.87 2.90
C TYR A 102 -19.29 -25.57 3.28
N GLY A 103 -20.23 -26.22 2.58
CA GLY A 103 -21.62 -26.31 3.00
C GLY A 103 -22.48 -25.11 2.65
N GLU A 104 -23.61 -25.41 2.03
CA GLU A 104 -24.75 -24.50 1.98
C GLU A 104 -25.74 -24.90 3.07
N GLU A 105 -26.08 -23.95 3.94
CA GLU A 105 -27.21 -24.09 4.86
C GLU A 105 -28.47 -23.49 4.22
N THR A 106 -29.63 -23.63 4.87
CA THR A 106 -30.92 -23.12 4.35
C THR A 106 -30.87 -21.62 4.06
N TYR A 107 -30.20 -20.82 4.89
CA TYR A 107 -30.17 -19.35 4.79
C TYR A 107 -28.78 -18.76 4.56
N PHE A 108 -27.74 -19.55 4.76
CA PHE A 108 -26.36 -19.10 4.73
C PHE A 108 -25.52 -19.96 3.80
N ARG A 109 -24.45 -19.34 3.29
CA ARG A 109 -23.32 -20.01 2.67
C ARG A 109 -22.09 -19.74 3.52
N ASN A 110 -21.31 -20.78 3.76
CA ASN A 110 -20.07 -20.69 4.50
C ASN A 110 -18.89 -20.82 3.50
N LEU A 111 -18.03 -19.81 3.48
CA LEU A 111 -16.80 -19.82 2.69
C LEU A 111 -15.60 -19.86 3.62
N LYS A 112 -14.73 -20.84 3.41
CA LYS A 112 -13.46 -20.92 4.12
C LYS A 112 -12.32 -20.61 3.17
N ILE A 113 -11.52 -19.64 3.58
CA ILE A 113 -10.34 -19.19 2.84
C ILE A 113 -9.12 -19.42 3.70
N ARG A 114 -8.12 -20.08 3.11
CA ARG A 114 -6.79 -20.17 3.70
C ARG A 114 -5.85 -19.29 2.90
N TYR A 115 -5.24 -18.34 3.58
CA TYR A 115 -4.09 -17.61 3.06
C TYR A 115 -2.81 -18.25 3.59
N SER A 116 -1.84 -18.38 2.70
CA SER A 116 -0.46 -18.75 3.04
C SER A 116 0.44 -17.62 2.58
N PHE A 117 1.25 -17.08 3.48
CA PHE A 117 2.09 -15.91 3.24
C PHE A 117 3.57 -16.27 3.38
N SER A 118 4.39 -15.66 2.53
CA SER A 118 5.84 -15.66 2.69
C SER A 118 6.33 -14.25 2.43
N TYR A 119 7.11 -13.71 3.36
CA TYR A 119 7.69 -12.38 3.25
C TYR A 119 9.13 -12.40 3.73
N LYS A 120 9.98 -11.64 3.05
CA LYS A 120 11.40 -11.49 3.33
C LYS A 120 11.76 -10.01 3.28
N ASP A 121 12.62 -9.56 4.19
CA ASP A 121 13.11 -8.17 4.24
C ASP A 121 12.00 -7.11 4.40
N LEU A 122 10.85 -7.53 4.97
CA LEU A 122 9.72 -6.68 5.34
C LEU A 122 9.47 -6.71 6.84
N GLU A 123 9.28 -5.53 7.41
CA GLU A 123 8.88 -5.33 8.80
C GLU A 123 7.43 -4.84 8.90
N LYS A 124 6.84 -4.98 10.09
CA LYS A 124 5.48 -4.50 10.42
C LYS A 124 4.44 -4.95 9.39
N VAL A 125 4.59 -6.18 8.92
CA VAL A 125 3.70 -6.76 7.91
C VAL A 125 2.31 -6.95 8.52
N ARG A 126 1.30 -6.41 7.83
CA ARG A 126 -0.10 -6.53 8.22
C ARG A 126 -0.98 -6.88 7.05
N LEU A 127 -2.05 -7.62 7.31
CA LEU A 127 -3.13 -7.87 6.36
C LEU A 127 -4.33 -6.98 6.70
N VAL A 128 -4.91 -6.36 5.70
CA VAL A 128 -6.14 -5.56 5.80
C VAL A 128 -7.17 -6.15 4.85
N ILE A 129 -8.33 -6.53 5.39
CA ILE A 129 -9.44 -7.13 4.64
C ILE A 129 -10.67 -6.24 4.78
N GLY A 130 -11.27 -5.84 3.66
CA GLY A 130 -12.52 -5.10 3.64
C GLY A 130 -12.76 -4.42 2.29
N PRO A 131 -13.89 -3.70 2.15
CA PRO A 131 -14.85 -3.41 3.21
C PRO A 131 -15.69 -4.63 3.62
N LEU A 132 -15.94 -4.79 4.92
CA LEU A 132 -16.85 -5.81 5.46
C LEU A 132 -18.24 -5.21 5.66
N LYS A 133 -19.26 -5.87 5.10
CA LYS A 133 -20.66 -5.55 5.39
C LYS A 133 -21.03 -6.09 6.78
N PRO A 134 -21.83 -5.36 7.58
CA PRO A 134 -22.22 -5.80 8.93
C PRO A 134 -22.94 -7.16 9.00
N ILE A 135 -23.56 -7.59 7.91
CA ILE A 135 -24.30 -8.86 7.81
C ILE A 135 -23.41 -10.09 7.57
N ILE A 136 -22.11 -9.88 7.30
CA ILE A 136 -21.15 -10.96 7.11
C ILE A 136 -20.56 -11.33 8.47
N MET A 137 -20.78 -12.56 8.92
CA MET A 137 -20.13 -13.07 10.12
C MET A 137 -18.77 -13.63 9.75
N VAL A 138 -17.74 -13.27 10.52
CA VAL A 138 -16.36 -13.68 10.29
C VAL A 138 -15.86 -14.46 11.51
N SER A 139 -15.26 -15.62 11.26
CA SER A 139 -14.54 -16.42 12.25
C SER A 139 -13.13 -16.64 11.75
N GLU A 140 -12.14 -16.19 12.50
CA GLU A 140 -10.74 -16.19 12.08
C GLU A 140 -9.79 -16.81 13.12
N ASN A 141 -8.74 -17.45 12.64
CA ASN A 141 -7.63 -17.94 13.46
C ASN A 141 -6.28 -17.75 12.75
N PRO A 142 -5.35 -16.94 13.30
CA PRO A 142 -5.45 -16.15 14.55
C PRO A 142 -6.50 -15.03 14.50
N ARG A 143 -6.84 -14.44 15.66
CA ARG A 143 -7.82 -13.33 15.79
C ARG A 143 -7.27 -12.01 15.25
N GLY A 144 -8.11 -11.31 14.48
CA GLY A 144 -7.81 -9.97 13.95
C GLY A 144 -8.42 -8.85 14.81
N SER A 145 -8.13 -7.60 14.44
CA SER A 145 -8.77 -6.41 15.00
C SER A 145 -9.75 -5.83 13.99
N LEU A 146 -11.03 -5.66 14.39
CA LEU A 146 -12.01 -4.97 13.57
C LEU A 146 -11.84 -3.45 13.71
N ARG A 147 -11.52 -2.77 12.62
CA ARG A 147 -11.39 -1.32 12.55
C ARG A 147 -12.56 -0.71 11.79
N LYS A 148 -13.03 0.43 12.29
CA LYS A 148 -14.09 1.24 11.68
C LYS A 148 -13.49 2.51 11.10
N TRP A 149 -13.76 2.80 9.84
CA TRP A 149 -13.42 4.06 9.19
C TRP A 149 -14.67 4.76 8.71
N ASN A 150 -14.77 6.05 8.98
CA ASN A 150 -15.81 6.89 8.41
C ASN A 150 -15.27 7.53 7.12
N ILE A 151 -15.80 7.09 5.97
CA ILE A 151 -15.40 7.62 4.67
C ILE A 151 -16.46 8.60 4.20
N ARG A 152 -16.06 9.85 3.98
CA ARG A 152 -16.96 10.91 3.52
C ARG A 152 -17.68 10.48 2.22
N GLY A 153 -19.01 10.53 2.23
CA GLY A 153 -19.85 10.15 1.09
C GLY A 153 -20.16 8.65 0.98
N ILE A 154 -19.52 7.80 1.78
CA ILE A 154 -19.81 6.35 1.86
C ILE A 154 -20.43 5.98 3.21
N GLY A 155 -19.98 6.63 4.29
CA GLY A 155 -20.39 6.33 5.66
C GLY A 155 -19.39 5.42 6.37
N ASP A 156 -19.88 4.62 7.30
CA ASP A 156 -19.04 3.76 8.12
C ASP A 156 -18.69 2.47 7.38
N VAL A 157 -17.39 2.18 7.31
CA VAL A 157 -16.81 1.04 6.61
C VAL A 157 -15.92 0.27 7.57
N TYR A 158 -16.05 -1.06 7.57
CA TYR A 158 -15.35 -1.94 8.48
C TYR A 158 -14.24 -2.70 7.76
N PHE A 159 -13.09 -2.80 8.41
CA PHE A 159 -11.93 -3.53 7.91
C PHE A 159 -11.39 -4.43 9.02
N LEU A 160 -11.11 -5.68 8.69
CA LEU A 160 -10.41 -6.59 9.58
C LEU A 160 -8.90 -6.44 9.35
N THR A 161 -8.16 -6.20 10.42
CA THR A 161 -6.71 -5.99 10.36
C THR A 161 -5.97 -7.02 11.21
N PHE A 162 -4.96 -7.65 10.63
CA PHE A 162 -4.05 -8.55 11.32
C PHE A 162 -2.68 -7.91 11.39
N ASP A 163 -2.39 -7.27 12.52
CA ASP A 163 -1.05 -6.75 12.81
C ASP A 163 -0.13 -7.95 13.15
N ASN A 164 1.11 -7.96 12.67
CA ASN A 164 2.05 -9.10 12.73
C ASN A 164 1.50 -10.36 12.03
N LEU A 165 1.30 -10.25 10.72
CA LEU A 165 0.71 -11.29 9.87
C LEU A 165 1.41 -12.66 10.07
N PRO A 166 0.69 -13.73 10.48
CA PRO A 166 1.27 -15.08 10.53
C PRO A 166 1.61 -15.63 9.14
N SER A 167 2.36 -16.73 9.08
CA SER A 167 2.64 -17.45 7.82
C SER A 167 1.41 -18.09 7.18
N SER A 168 0.35 -18.34 7.96
CA SER A 168 -0.92 -18.78 7.43
C SER A 168 -2.08 -18.25 8.27
N LEU A 169 -3.19 -17.94 7.61
CA LEU A 169 -4.40 -17.43 8.21
C LEU A 169 -5.60 -18.17 7.62
N ASN A 170 -6.47 -18.69 8.48
CA ASN A 170 -7.74 -19.26 8.06
C ASN A 170 -8.86 -18.31 8.45
N ILE A 171 -9.71 -17.97 7.49
CA ILE A 171 -10.89 -17.12 7.70
C ILE A 171 -12.11 -17.86 7.17
N GLU A 172 -13.15 -17.87 7.99
CA GLU A 172 -14.45 -18.40 7.64
C GLU A 172 -15.46 -17.26 7.59
N TYR A 173 -16.12 -17.11 6.45
CA TYR A 173 -17.16 -16.14 6.21
C TYR A 173 -18.50 -16.86 6.14
N ARG A 174 -19.44 -16.44 6.98
CA ARG A 174 -20.84 -16.88 6.90
C ARG A 174 -21.70 -15.74 6.37
N ILE A 175 -22.27 -15.95 5.19
CA ILE A 175 -22.92 -14.92 4.37
C ILE A 175 -24.36 -15.35 4.07
N PRO A 176 -25.37 -14.46 4.14
CA PRO A 176 -26.72 -14.80 3.67
C PRO A 176 -26.75 -15.12 2.17
N LYS A 177 -27.50 -16.15 1.75
CA LYS A 177 -27.47 -16.70 0.37
C LYS A 177 -27.72 -15.68 -0.75
N HIS A 178 -28.52 -14.65 -0.51
CA HIS A 178 -28.88 -13.63 -1.52
C HIS A 178 -28.09 -12.33 -1.38
N THR A 179 -27.05 -12.30 -0.55
CA THR A 179 -26.18 -11.14 -0.40
C THR A 179 -25.01 -11.28 -1.34
N HIS A 180 -24.75 -10.27 -2.17
CA HIS A 180 -23.48 -10.13 -2.88
C HIS A 180 -22.60 -9.06 -2.21
N SER A 181 -21.33 -9.37 -2.04
CA SER A 181 -20.33 -8.48 -1.47
C SER A 181 -18.98 -8.71 -2.13
N VAL A 182 -18.28 -7.62 -2.41
CA VAL A 182 -16.87 -7.69 -2.82
C VAL A 182 -16.05 -7.31 -1.60
N ILE A 183 -15.12 -8.19 -1.21
CA ILE A 183 -14.14 -7.91 -0.17
C ILE A 183 -12.78 -7.83 -0.84
N ALA A 184 -12.09 -6.70 -0.68
CA ALA A 184 -10.70 -6.58 -1.07
C ALA A 184 -9.79 -6.98 0.10
N ALA A 185 -8.64 -7.56 -0.22
CA ALA A 185 -7.59 -7.80 0.75
C ALA A 185 -6.29 -7.14 0.27
N ARG A 186 -5.51 -6.60 1.21
CA ARG A 186 -4.17 -6.10 0.91
C ARG A 186 -3.21 -6.36 2.04
N ILE A 187 -1.96 -6.62 1.69
CA ILE A 187 -0.85 -6.69 2.63
C ILE A 187 -0.12 -5.36 2.59
N GLU A 188 0.21 -4.83 3.76
CA GLU A 188 1.06 -3.66 3.92
C GLU A 188 2.31 -4.06 4.69
N GLY A 189 3.47 -3.54 4.30
CA GLY A 189 4.74 -3.80 4.97
C GLY A 189 5.72 -2.63 4.83
N GLU A 190 6.62 -2.48 5.79
CA GLU A 190 7.74 -1.54 5.69
C GLU A 190 8.96 -2.29 5.14
N SER A 191 9.49 -1.84 4.00
CA SER A 191 10.70 -2.42 3.40
C SER A 191 11.92 -1.63 3.84
N PHE A 192 12.97 -2.37 4.21
CA PHE A 192 14.29 -1.85 4.61
C PHE A 192 15.38 -2.42 3.68
N ASP A 193 15.30 -2.12 2.39
CA ASP A 193 16.36 -2.51 1.46
C ASP A 193 17.40 -1.38 1.34
N LYS A 194 18.45 -1.48 2.17
CA LYS A 194 19.43 -0.42 2.51
C LYS A 194 20.16 0.20 1.32
N ASP A 195 20.19 -0.42 0.14
CA ASP A 195 21.08 0.01 -0.94
C ASP A 195 20.38 0.35 -2.28
N ARG A 196 19.05 0.23 -2.38
CA ARG A 196 18.39 0.30 -3.70
C ARG A 196 17.71 1.63 -4.02
N VAL A 197 17.17 2.34 -3.03
CA VAL A 197 16.38 3.57 -3.27
C VAL A 197 16.94 4.77 -2.52
N MET A 198 17.30 5.80 -3.29
CA MET A 198 17.72 7.08 -2.75
C MET A 198 16.79 8.20 -3.23
N ILE A 199 16.12 8.86 -2.28
CA ILE A 199 15.30 10.04 -2.55
C ILE A 199 15.87 11.21 -1.77
N ARG A 200 16.02 12.35 -2.44
CA ARG A 200 16.46 13.61 -1.84
C ARG A 200 15.47 14.71 -2.17
N VAL A 201 15.24 15.59 -1.22
CA VAL A 201 14.49 16.83 -1.40
C VAL A 201 15.48 17.97 -1.31
N LEU A 202 15.54 18.77 -2.36
CA LEU A 202 16.48 19.88 -2.51
C LEU A 202 15.71 21.19 -2.52
N ASN A 203 16.33 22.26 -2.06
CA ASN A 203 15.83 23.62 -2.29
C ASN A 203 15.95 23.96 -3.78
N ALA A 204 14.86 24.41 -4.41
CA ALA A 204 14.85 24.66 -5.85
C ALA A 204 15.79 25.79 -6.29
N ASN A 205 16.10 26.75 -5.41
CA ASN A 205 16.93 27.92 -5.72
C ASN A 205 18.42 27.66 -5.47
N THR A 206 18.76 26.95 -4.39
CA THR A 206 20.16 26.74 -3.98
C THR A 206 20.69 25.35 -4.29
N LEU A 207 19.81 24.40 -4.63
CA LEU A 207 20.09 22.97 -4.76
C LEU A 207 20.66 22.32 -3.49
N ALA A 208 20.65 23.02 -2.35
CA ALA A 208 21.04 22.47 -1.07
C ALA A 208 20.03 21.39 -0.63
N GLU A 209 20.55 20.28 -0.10
CA GLU A 209 19.72 19.21 0.44
C GLU A 209 18.95 19.69 1.68
N ILE A 210 17.64 19.46 1.67
CA ILE A 210 16.72 19.75 2.77
C ILE A 210 16.49 18.49 3.60
N GLU A 211 16.21 17.38 2.92
CA GLU A 211 15.94 16.08 3.53
C GLU A 211 16.33 14.97 2.56
N SER A 212 16.78 13.85 3.11
CA SER A 212 17.05 12.63 2.37
C SER A 212 16.37 11.45 3.03
N LEU A 213 15.96 10.50 2.20
CA LEU A 213 15.38 9.24 2.64
C LEU A 213 16.13 8.13 1.91
N GLU A 214 16.86 7.37 2.70
CA GLU A 214 17.54 6.17 2.27
C GLU A 214 16.62 4.99 2.63
N SER A 215 16.22 4.25 1.60
CA SER A 215 15.98 2.81 1.76
C SER A 215 14.83 2.37 2.69
N LYS A 216 13.95 3.30 3.08
CA LYS A 216 12.75 3.01 3.87
C LYS A 216 11.50 3.34 3.09
N GLY A 217 10.77 2.30 2.70
CA GLY A 217 9.53 2.42 1.95
C GLY A 217 8.38 1.64 2.54
N ARG A 218 7.20 1.84 1.96
CA ARG A 218 5.99 1.08 2.30
C ARG A 218 5.49 0.34 1.08
N ILE A 219 5.35 -0.97 1.18
CA ILE A 219 4.69 -1.78 0.16
C ILE A 219 3.21 -1.88 0.50
N ILE A 220 2.36 -1.74 -0.52
CA ILE A 220 0.92 -2.00 -0.45
C ILE A 220 0.57 -2.97 -1.57
N ALA A 221 0.34 -4.23 -1.22
CA ALA A 221 0.14 -5.32 -2.15
C ALA A 221 -1.32 -5.77 -2.12
N TYR A 222 -2.06 -5.50 -3.19
CA TYR A 222 -3.47 -5.85 -3.32
C TYR A 222 -3.63 -7.30 -3.77
N LEU A 223 -4.32 -8.11 -2.98
CA LEU A 223 -4.73 -9.45 -3.37
C LEU A 223 -5.92 -9.37 -4.33
N GLU A 224 -6.24 -10.49 -4.98
CA GLU A 224 -7.47 -10.61 -5.76
C GLU A 224 -8.71 -10.36 -4.90
N ASP A 225 -9.69 -9.68 -5.50
CA ASP A 225 -10.96 -9.40 -4.85
C ASP A 225 -11.74 -10.69 -4.63
N LEU A 226 -12.25 -10.87 -3.42
CA LEU A 226 -13.12 -11.97 -3.09
C LEU A 226 -14.56 -11.60 -3.38
N PHE A 227 -15.13 -12.30 -4.35
CA PHE A 227 -16.54 -12.22 -4.68
C PHE A 227 -17.29 -13.17 -3.75
N LEU A 228 -17.80 -12.59 -2.66
CA LEU A 228 -18.77 -13.22 -1.79
C LEU A 228 -20.13 -12.99 -2.40
#